data_AF-A0AAN9D0T9-F1
#
_entry.id   AF-A0AAN9D0T9-F1
#
_cell.length_a   1.000
_cell.length_b   1.000
_cell.length_c   1.000
_cell.angle_alpha   90.00
_cell.angle_beta   90.00
_cell.angle_gamma   90.00
#
_symmetry.space_group_name_H-M   'P 1'
#
loop_
_entity.id
_entity.type
_entity.pdbx_description
1 polymer ?
#
loop_
_entity_poly.entity_id
_entity_poly.type
_entity_poly.pdbx_seq_one_letter_code
_entity_poly.pdbx_strand_id
1 'polypeptide(L)'
;MSSSATSAHKSSDDVNPYKIPEHDDLFQMRNKEKTQKMLEHQRKLALPVHEKMTFADRTRARQARLRKELKEESNTPVTHTHGQLQITSAWRASIKDPKIDKGSTKEYITKRRELFLLEYSLVVKKEEIQLLEKMAAEEEGKLARAEKFLEDDAILFEEFLKENDKNSVEAIKTAEQETKMKLEKVAEIKKTTSKMVAIKSDISKYEDILKEYKKYKEFLLMLSPPEWQEKQRSKSRHSTDSTNTESDGKQTEKVKKNRERKTVPPDSKREERQMAHGFSSSREARASSRQSVKSGRQSSKISAPGTDSSDCEENPEIFFKDPQDLLNLMTELEEQNLSLIQNTRETEETLEEFRQNAELTRKNMESESKQLKEQIDFMSDTIQKERERTAELELKAKHFSFGQYKPEDQDKTLDTLSHKVEEVYHCCVGETEANLNTLQMLTAIEEKLGQLLENAEMIPKDQMNIAERAKEKERRMRLRDEKIHLQNKQQEERQKKALERSQNEIKKTSVKKLMPRSQPPVRKRQTNKSDETTDRENEEFLYFFS
;
A
#
# COMPACT_ATOMS: atom_id res chain seq x y z
N MET A 1 -13.11 -58.45 81.37
CA MET A 1 -12.10 -57.39 81.52
C MET A 1 -12.82 -56.08 81.23
N SER A 2 -12.92 -55.05 82.05
CA SER A 2 -12.43 -54.78 83.40
C SER A 2 -13.46 -53.87 84.05
N SER A 3 -13.75 -54.14 85.31
CA SER A 3 -14.38 -53.21 86.24
C SER A 3 -13.50 -51.98 86.43
N SER A 4 -14.09 -50.80 86.46
CA SER A 4 -13.47 -49.62 87.07
C SER A 4 -14.51 -48.85 87.86
N ALA A 5 -14.54 -49.15 89.15
CA ALA A 5 -15.15 -48.32 90.17
C ALA A 5 -14.46 -46.94 90.17
N THR A 6 -15.25 -45.88 90.09
CA THR A 6 -14.79 -44.53 90.43
C THR A 6 -15.56 -44.07 91.66
N SER A 7 -14.90 -44.23 92.80
CA SER A 7 -15.20 -43.55 94.05
C SER A 7 -15.03 -42.04 93.81
N ALA A 8 -16.13 -41.30 93.77
CA ALA A 8 -16.10 -39.86 93.84
C ALA A 8 -16.23 -39.44 95.31
N HIS A 9 -15.09 -39.11 95.91
CA HIS A 9 -15.00 -38.27 97.09
C HIS A 9 -15.84 -36.99 96.86
N LYS A 10 -16.95 -36.84 97.57
CA LYS A 10 -17.58 -35.52 97.74
C LYS A 10 -16.70 -34.73 98.71
N SER A 11 -16.01 -33.72 98.18
CA SER A 11 -15.37 -32.66 98.95
C SER A 11 -16.42 -31.96 99.83
N SER A 12 -16.14 -31.85 101.12
CA SER A 12 -17.04 -31.41 102.18
C SER A 12 -16.93 -29.92 102.50
N ASP A 13 -16.55 -29.08 101.53
CA ASP A 13 -16.22 -27.67 101.81
C ASP A 13 -17.12 -26.65 101.11
N ASP A 14 -18.28 -27.06 100.60
CA ASP A 14 -19.24 -26.13 99.96
C ASP A 14 -20.71 -26.38 100.35
N VAL A 15 -20.92 -26.88 101.58
CA VAL A 15 -22.27 -27.05 102.13
C VAL A 15 -22.65 -25.78 102.87
N ASN A 16 -23.51 -25.00 102.23
CA ASN A 16 -24.15 -23.82 102.82
C ASN A 16 -24.74 -24.17 104.22
N PRO A 17 -24.24 -23.54 105.30
CA PRO A 17 -24.65 -23.84 106.68
C PRO A 17 -26.11 -23.49 106.99
N TYR A 18 -26.82 -22.84 106.06
CA TYR A 18 -28.23 -22.47 106.16
C TYR A 18 -29.16 -23.32 105.29
N LYS A 19 -28.67 -24.37 104.62
CA LYS A 19 -29.54 -25.32 103.94
C LYS A 19 -30.22 -26.24 104.97
N ILE A 20 -31.55 -26.20 105.03
CA ILE A 20 -32.36 -27.13 105.81
C ILE A 20 -32.09 -28.55 105.28
N PRO A 21 -31.64 -29.51 106.11
CA PRO A 21 -31.47 -30.90 105.68
C PRO A 21 -32.79 -31.43 105.11
N GLU A 22 -32.73 -32.19 104.01
CA GLU A 22 -33.91 -32.81 103.40
C GLU A 22 -34.73 -33.57 104.46
N HIS A 23 -36.06 -33.50 104.39
CA HIS A 23 -36.99 -33.88 105.46
C HIS A 23 -36.74 -35.29 106.06
N ASP A 24 -36.11 -36.21 105.32
CA ASP A 24 -35.76 -37.56 105.79
C ASP A 24 -34.62 -37.61 106.81
N ASP A 25 -33.69 -36.65 106.81
CA ASP A 25 -32.50 -36.69 107.67
C ASP A 25 -32.83 -36.28 109.13
N LEU A 26 -33.82 -35.40 109.30
CA LEU A 26 -34.34 -34.99 110.62
C LEU A 26 -35.00 -36.16 111.37
N PHE A 27 -35.78 -36.99 110.67
CA PHE A 27 -36.40 -38.16 111.28
C PHE A 27 -35.37 -39.24 111.61
N GLN A 28 -34.35 -39.44 110.77
CA GLN A 28 -33.26 -40.36 111.06
C GLN A 28 -32.43 -39.91 112.28
N MET A 29 -32.11 -38.62 112.38
CA MET A 29 -31.40 -38.04 113.52
C MET A 29 -32.23 -38.17 114.81
N ARG A 30 -33.55 -37.93 114.74
CA ARG A 30 -34.46 -38.11 115.89
C ARG A 30 -34.62 -39.57 116.29
N ASN A 31 -34.68 -40.49 115.34
CA ASN A 31 -34.74 -41.93 115.61
C ASN A 31 -33.42 -42.44 116.22
N LYS A 32 -32.26 -41.99 115.72
CA LYS A 32 -30.94 -42.25 116.29
C LYS A 32 -30.80 -41.68 117.72
N GLU A 33 -31.30 -40.47 117.97
CA GLU A 33 -31.30 -39.88 119.31
C GLU A 33 -32.22 -40.68 120.26
N LYS A 34 -33.37 -41.14 119.77
CA LYS A 34 -34.30 -41.98 120.54
C LYS A 34 -33.70 -43.33 120.89
N THR A 35 -33.02 -44.00 119.96
CA THR A 35 -32.34 -45.28 120.23
C THR A 35 -31.17 -45.08 121.19
N GLN A 36 -30.39 -44.00 121.07
CA GLN A 36 -29.34 -43.66 122.03
C GLN A 36 -29.89 -43.40 123.44
N LYS A 37 -31.00 -42.67 123.58
CA LYS A 37 -31.67 -42.47 124.88
C LYS A 37 -32.17 -43.77 125.48
N MET A 38 -32.71 -44.68 124.67
CA MET A 38 -33.13 -46.02 125.12
C MET A 38 -31.94 -46.84 125.61
N LEU A 39 -30.83 -46.85 124.87
CA LEU A 39 -29.60 -47.56 125.26
C LEU A 39 -28.98 -46.95 126.53
N GLU A 40 -28.96 -45.62 126.66
CA GLU A 40 -28.52 -44.96 127.89
C GLU A 40 -29.43 -45.29 129.08
N HIS A 41 -30.74 -45.35 128.86
CA HIS A 41 -31.68 -45.73 129.91
C HIS A 41 -31.46 -47.17 130.36
N GLN A 42 -31.25 -48.09 129.43
CA GLN A 42 -30.93 -49.49 129.73
C GLN A 42 -29.59 -49.61 130.48
N ARG A 43 -28.55 -48.85 130.07
CA ARG A 43 -27.28 -48.74 130.81
C ARG A 43 -27.48 -48.21 132.24
N LYS A 44 -28.35 -47.21 132.42
CA LYS A 44 -28.66 -46.63 133.74
C LYS A 44 -29.47 -47.57 134.64
N LEU A 45 -30.27 -48.47 134.06
CA LEU A 45 -30.97 -49.52 134.80
C LEU A 45 -29.99 -50.59 135.31
N ALA A 46 -29.00 -50.96 134.50
CA ALA A 46 -27.99 -51.98 134.79
C ALA A 46 -26.94 -51.59 135.85
N LEU A 47 -26.82 -50.29 136.19
CA LEU A 47 -25.88 -49.82 137.22
C LEU A 47 -26.39 -50.17 138.64
N PRO A 48 -25.50 -50.56 139.57
CA PRO A 48 -25.84 -50.73 140.98
C PRO A 48 -26.23 -49.38 141.63
N VAL A 49 -27.03 -49.44 142.71
CA VAL A 49 -27.70 -48.25 143.31
C VAL A 49 -26.72 -47.14 143.70
N HIS A 50 -25.52 -47.47 144.18
CA HIS A 50 -24.51 -46.49 144.61
C HIS A 50 -23.83 -45.77 143.44
N GLU A 51 -23.90 -46.29 142.21
CA GLU A 51 -23.37 -45.66 141.00
C GLU A 51 -24.41 -44.82 140.25
N LYS A 52 -25.68 -44.87 140.69
CA LYS A 52 -26.76 -44.06 140.10
C LYS A 52 -26.64 -42.62 140.61
N MET A 53 -26.26 -41.71 139.72
CA MET A 53 -26.26 -40.28 140.03
C MET A 53 -27.68 -39.78 140.35
N THR A 54 -27.81 -38.96 141.39
CA THR A 54 -29.05 -38.26 141.71
C THR A 54 -29.43 -37.30 140.57
N PHE A 55 -30.70 -36.90 140.50
CA PHE A 55 -31.17 -35.97 139.47
C PHE A 55 -30.38 -34.65 139.45
N ALA A 56 -30.03 -34.13 140.63
CA ALA A 56 -29.21 -32.93 140.78
C ALA A 56 -27.81 -33.12 140.19
N ASP A 57 -27.16 -34.25 140.48
CA ASP A 57 -25.81 -34.53 139.99
C ASP A 57 -25.79 -34.78 138.48
N ARG A 58 -26.82 -35.43 137.93
CA ARG A 58 -27.02 -35.62 136.48
C ARG A 58 -27.20 -34.30 135.75
N THR A 59 -27.92 -33.36 136.37
CA THR A 59 -28.14 -32.02 135.82
C THR A 59 -26.84 -31.20 135.85
N ARG A 60 -26.07 -31.28 136.94
CA ARG A 60 -24.74 -30.66 137.05
C ARG A 60 -23.74 -31.26 136.05
N ALA A 61 -23.70 -32.59 135.90
CA ALA A 61 -22.85 -33.26 134.93
C ALA A 61 -23.20 -32.89 133.48
N ARG A 62 -24.48 -32.76 133.16
CA ARG A 62 -24.94 -32.29 131.84
C ARG A 62 -24.54 -30.84 131.58
N GLN A 63 -24.68 -29.96 132.57
CA GLN A 63 -24.20 -28.57 132.48
C GLN A 63 -22.66 -28.49 132.38
N ALA A 64 -21.93 -29.38 133.04
CA ALA A 64 -20.47 -29.43 132.97
C ALA A 64 -19.99 -29.92 131.59
N ARG A 65 -20.65 -30.93 131.00
CA ARG A 65 -20.38 -31.36 129.62
C ARG A 65 -20.64 -30.24 128.61
N LEU A 66 -21.79 -29.58 128.71
CA LEU A 66 -22.15 -28.46 127.84
C LEU A 66 -21.17 -27.28 127.98
N ARG A 67 -20.70 -26.98 129.21
CA ARG A 67 -19.67 -25.98 129.45
C ARG A 67 -18.31 -26.37 128.87
N LYS A 68 -18.00 -27.67 128.76
CA LYS A 68 -16.76 -28.15 128.18
C LYS A 68 -16.80 -28.06 126.64
N GLU A 69 -17.91 -28.48 126.03
CA GLU A 69 -18.15 -28.34 124.58
C GLU A 69 -18.10 -26.87 124.13
N LEU A 70 -18.76 -25.95 124.87
CA LEU A 70 -18.69 -24.51 124.57
C LEU A 70 -17.29 -23.91 124.72
N LYS A 71 -16.41 -24.52 125.52
CA LYS A 71 -15.03 -24.04 125.73
C LYS A 71 -14.07 -24.58 124.67
N GLU A 72 -14.42 -25.69 124.02
CA GLU A 72 -13.65 -26.29 122.91
C GLU A 72 -13.95 -25.61 121.56
N GLU A 73 -15.14 -25.01 121.38
CA GLU A 73 -15.52 -24.26 120.16
C GLU A 73 -14.97 -22.81 120.08
N SER A 74 -14.36 -22.26 121.13
CA SER A 74 -13.92 -20.84 121.15
C SER A 74 -12.48 -20.59 120.68
N ASN A 75 -11.79 -21.58 120.09
CA ASN A 75 -10.36 -21.50 119.72
C ASN A 75 -10.08 -21.37 118.21
N THR A 76 -11.05 -20.98 117.38
CA THR A 76 -10.85 -20.72 115.95
C THR A 76 -10.95 -19.21 115.65
N PRO A 77 -9.92 -18.56 115.06
CA PRO A 77 -9.98 -17.14 114.74
C PRO A 77 -10.44 -16.95 113.29
N VAL A 78 -11.64 -16.40 113.07
CA VAL A 78 -12.02 -15.84 111.76
C VAL A 78 -12.79 -14.53 111.95
N THR A 79 -12.32 -13.55 111.19
CA THR A 79 -12.65 -12.13 111.09
C THR A 79 -14.09 -11.82 110.65
N HIS A 80 -14.67 -10.84 111.36
CA HIS A 80 -15.70 -9.86 111.00
C HIS A 80 -16.72 -10.18 109.88
N THR A 81 -17.99 -10.29 110.27
CA THR A 81 -19.01 -9.22 110.18
C THR A 81 -20.37 -9.90 110.05
N HIS A 82 -21.12 -9.99 111.13
CA HIS A 82 -22.58 -9.89 111.08
C HIS A 82 -23.07 -9.66 112.50
N GLY A 83 -23.90 -8.63 112.68
CA GLY A 83 -24.52 -8.26 113.95
C GLY A 83 -25.39 -9.38 114.48
N GLN A 84 -24.78 -10.30 115.22
CA GLN A 84 -25.49 -11.27 116.02
C GLN A 84 -25.95 -10.53 117.27
N LEU A 85 -27.27 -10.32 117.39
CA LEU A 85 -27.88 -9.88 118.64
C LEU A 85 -27.38 -10.80 119.75
N GLN A 86 -26.38 -10.32 120.49
CA GLN A 86 -26.00 -10.86 121.78
C GLN A 86 -27.24 -10.75 122.64
N ILE A 87 -27.94 -11.87 122.85
CA ILE A 87 -28.99 -11.96 123.88
C ILE A 87 -28.25 -11.80 125.20
N THR A 88 -28.07 -10.53 125.62
CA THR A 88 -27.30 -10.19 126.80
C THR A 88 -27.94 -10.88 128.01
N SER A 89 -27.11 -11.18 129.02
CA SER A 89 -27.59 -11.75 130.29
C SER A 89 -28.72 -10.93 130.93
N ALA A 90 -28.85 -9.64 130.57
CA ALA A 90 -29.93 -8.74 130.96
C ALA A 90 -31.30 -9.13 130.37
N TRP A 91 -31.38 -9.64 129.13
CA TRP A 91 -32.65 -10.14 128.56
C TRP A 91 -33.07 -11.45 129.21
N ARG A 92 -32.10 -12.33 129.55
CA ARG A 92 -32.34 -13.58 130.27
C ARG A 92 -32.75 -13.37 131.73
N ALA A 93 -32.32 -12.26 132.36
CA ALA A 93 -32.72 -11.86 133.71
C ALA A 93 -34.06 -11.09 133.77
N SER A 94 -34.56 -10.59 132.63
CA SER A 94 -35.86 -9.91 132.53
C SER A 94 -37.03 -10.87 132.34
N ILE A 95 -36.76 -12.15 132.03
CA ILE A 95 -37.73 -13.26 132.13
C ILE A 95 -37.70 -13.77 133.58
N LYS A 96 -37.99 -12.89 134.54
CA LYS A 96 -38.55 -13.33 135.82
C LYS A 96 -40.03 -13.54 135.58
N ASP A 97 -40.57 -14.66 136.07
CA ASP A 97 -42.00 -14.91 136.15
C ASP A 97 -42.70 -13.59 136.50
N PRO A 98 -43.73 -13.15 135.76
CA PRO A 98 -44.46 -11.96 136.16
C PRO A 98 -45.02 -12.27 137.54
N LYS A 99 -44.41 -11.68 138.58
CA LYS A 99 -45.12 -11.42 139.82
C LYS A 99 -46.43 -10.81 139.36
N ILE A 100 -47.55 -11.46 139.71
CA ILE A 100 -48.88 -10.94 139.44
C ILE A 100 -48.95 -9.64 140.23
N ASP A 101 -48.53 -8.55 139.58
CA ASP A 101 -48.73 -7.20 140.07
C ASP A 101 -50.23 -7.07 140.19
N LYS A 102 -50.69 -6.82 141.42
CA LYS A 102 -52.04 -6.34 141.68
C LYS A 102 -52.16 -4.88 141.21
N GLY A 103 -51.69 -4.60 140.00
CA GLY A 103 -51.88 -3.35 139.29
C GLY A 103 -53.35 -3.19 138.98
N SER A 104 -53.83 -1.95 139.04
CA SER A 104 -55.21 -1.60 138.71
C SER A 104 -55.60 -2.31 137.42
N THR A 105 -56.79 -2.92 137.38
CA THR A 105 -57.31 -3.67 136.22
C THR A 105 -57.07 -2.95 134.89
N LYS A 106 -57.01 -1.61 134.91
CA LYS A 106 -56.64 -0.75 133.78
C LYS A 106 -55.24 -1.00 133.20
N GLU A 107 -54.18 -1.18 134.01
CA GLU A 107 -52.80 -1.39 133.54
C GLU A 107 -52.59 -2.78 132.92
N TYR A 108 -53.25 -3.79 133.46
CA TYR A 108 -53.29 -5.12 132.85
C TYR A 108 -53.97 -5.06 131.49
N ILE A 109 -55.09 -4.33 131.41
CA ILE A 109 -55.80 -4.09 130.16
C ILE A 109 -54.92 -3.32 129.16
N THR A 110 -54.16 -2.30 129.57
CA THR A 110 -53.26 -1.57 128.66
C THR A 110 -52.12 -2.44 128.15
N LYS A 111 -51.40 -3.17 129.01
CA LYS A 111 -50.32 -4.08 128.57
C LYS A 111 -50.83 -5.19 127.66
N ARG A 112 -52.02 -5.73 127.93
CA ARG A 112 -52.64 -6.75 127.08
C ARG A 112 -53.08 -6.18 125.72
N ARG A 113 -53.52 -4.92 125.67
CA ARG A 113 -53.78 -4.19 124.41
C ARG A 113 -52.49 -3.89 123.63
N GLU A 114 -51.42 -3.48 124.31
CA GLU A 114 -50.10 -3.25 123.70
C GLU A 114 -49.54 -4.55 123.11
N LEU A 115 -49.63 -5.65 123.85
CA LEU A 115 -49.21 -6.97 123.36
C LEU A 115 -50.03 -7.40 122.14
N PHE A 116 -51.35 -7.22 122.18
CA PHE A 116 -52.23 -7.52 121.04
C PHE A 116 -51.92 -6.64 119.82
N LEU A 117 -51.64 -5.35 120.03
CA LEU A 117 -51.28 -4.43 118.94
C LEU A 117 -49.94 -4.83 118.30
N LEU A 118 -48.97 -5.25 119.12
CA LEU A 118 -47.67 -5.69 118.64
C LEU A 118 -47.80 -7.03 117.90
N GLU A 119 -48.58 -7.98 118.44
CA GLU A 119 -48.92 -9.25 117.80
C GLU A 119 -49.64 -9.01 116.46
N TYR A 120 -50.62 -8.13 116.43
CA TYR A 120 -51.29 -7.70 115.20
C TYR A 120 -50.33 -7.08 114.20
N SER A 121 -49.45 -6.16 114.63
CA SER A 121 -48.45 -5.53 113.75
C SER A 121 -47.46 -6.55 113.17
N LEU A 122 -47.09 -7.56 113.96
CA LEU A 122 -46.19 -8.62 113.55
C LEU A 122 -46.87 -9.52 112.51
N VAL A 123 -48.14 -9.86 112.71
CA VAL A 123 -48.96 -10.59 111.72
C VAL A 123 -49.05 -9.79 110.42
N VAL A 124 -49.43 -8.51 110.48
CA VAL A 124 -49.50 -7.64 109.29
C VAL A 124 -48.15 -7.53 108.58
N LYS A 125 -47.03 -7.40 109.30
CA LYS A 125 -45.70 -7.35 108.70
C LYS A 125 -45.25 -8.67 108.11
N LYS A 126 -45.62 -9.81 108.72
CA LYS A 126 -45.38 -11.14 108.14
C LYS A 126 -46.16 -11.34 106.86
N GLU A 127 -47.43 -10.93 106.84
CA GLU A 127 -48.27 -10.98 105.64
C GLU A 127 -47.69 -10.09 104.52
N GLU A 128 -47.22 -8.88 104.85
CA GLU A 128 -46.56 -7.98 103.89
C GLU A 128 -45.24 -8.57 103.35
N ILE A 129 -44.42 -9.18 104.21
CA ILE A 129 -43.18 -9.86 103.80
C ILE A 129 -43.51 -11.01 102.85
N GLN A 130 -44.51 -11.83 103.18
CA GLN A 130 -44.95 -12.93 102.30
C GLN A 130 -45.43 -12.43 100.94
N LEU A 131 -46.13 -11.28 100.91
CA LEU A 131 -46.56 -10.66 99.67
C LEU A 131 -45.37 -10.19 98.82
N LEU A 132 -44.37 -9.55 99.43
CA LEU A 132 -43.15 -9.11 98.74
C LEU A 132 -42.29 -10.31 98.29
N GLU A 133 -42.19 -11.36 99.09
CA GLU A 133 -41.50 -12.61 98.71
C GLU A 133 -42.18 -13.24 97.49
N LYS A 134 -43.52 -13.27 97.46
CA LYS A 134 -44.27 -13.74 96.30
C LYS A 134 -44.02 -12.88 95.07
N MET A 135 -44.03 -11.56 95.20
CA MET A 135 -43.74 -10.64 94.11
C MET A 135 -42.30 -10.78 93.61
N ALA A 136 -41.32 -10.91 94.51
CA ALA A 136 -39.93 -11.14 94.18
C ALA A 136 -39.72 -12.46 93.44
N ALA A 137 -40.38 -13.55 93.88
CA ALA A 137 -40.32 -14.84 93.20
C ALA A 137 -40.96 -14.80 91.80
N GLU A 138 -42.06 -14.05 91.63
CA GLU A 138 -42.68 -13.83 90.31
C GLU A 138 -41.76 -13.05 89.36
N GLU A 139 -41.08 -12.00 89.85
CA GLU A 139 -40.11 -11.22 89.09
C GLU A 139 -38.83 -12.01 88.79
N GLU A 140 -38.28 -12.75 89.75
CA GLU A 140 -37.14 -13.65 89.55
C GLU A 140 -37.47 -14.72 88.49
N GLY A 141 -38.69 -15.27 88.52
CA GLY A 141 -39.18 -16.18 87.48
C GLY A 141 -39.35 -15.53 86.11
N LYS A 142 -39.57 -14.21 86.01
CA LYS A 142 -39.54 -13.49 84.73
C LYS A 142 -38.10 -13.25 84.26
N LEU A 143 -37.21 -12.83 85.15
CA LEU A 143 -35.79 -12.62 84.85
C LEU A 143 -35.12 -13.91 84.39
N ALA A 144 -35.32 -15.02 85.10
CA ALA A 144 -34.77 -16.32 84.72
C ALA A 144 -35.28 -16.81 83.35
N ARG A 145 -36.52 -16.46 82.97
CA ARG A 145 -37.02 -16.74 81.61
C ARG A 145 -36.34 -15.86 80.57
N ALA A 146 -36.18 -14.57 80.85
CA ALA A 146 -35.48 -13.65 79.95
C ALA A 146 -34.01 -14.02 79.76
N GLU A 147 -33.32 -14.43 80.83
CA GLU A 147 -31.93 -14.90 80.78
C GLU A 147 -31.80 -16.14 79.90
N LYS A 148 -32.70 -17.13 80.05
CA LYS A 148 -32.73 -18.31 79.18
C LYS A 148 -32.97 -17.95 77.72
N PHE A 149 -33.89 -17.03 77.42
CA PHE A 149 -34.11 -16.59 76.04
C PHE A 149 -32.87 -15.91 75.44
N LEU A 150 -32.14 -15.11 76.23
CA LEU A 150 -30.89 -14.50 75.78
C LEU A 150 -29.78 -15.53 75.57
N GLU A 151 -29.70 -16.56 76.42
CA GLU A 151 -28.77 -17.67 76.26
C GLU A 151 -29.08 -18.48 74.98
N ASP A 152 -30.36 -18.81 74.76
CA ASP A 152 -30.83 -19.50 73.55
C ASP A 152 -30.53 -18.68 72.29
N ASP A 153 -30.78 -17.36 72.31
CA ASP A 153 -30.46 -16.45 71.20
C ASP A 153 -28.95 -16.35 70.95
N ALA A 154 -28.12 -16.36 72.00
CA ALA A 154 -26.67 -16.34 71.87
C ALA A 154 -26.15 -17.63 71.20
N ILE A 155 -26.70 -18.79 71.58
CA ILE A 155 -26.38 -20.08 70.96
C ILE A 155 -26.78 -20.05 69.48
N LEU A 156 -28.00 -19.59 69.18
CA LEU A 156 -28.50 -19.50 67.81
C LEU A 156 -27.64 -18.55 66.95
N PHE A 157 -27.18 -17.44 67.52
CA PHE A 157 -26.29 -16.51 66.82
C PHE A 157 -24.91 -17.11 66.55
N GLU A 158 -24.34 -17.83 67.51
CA GLU A 158 -23.09 -18.56 67.27
C GLU A 158 -23.23 -19.64 66.20
N GLU A 159 -24.34 -20.38 66.20
CA GLU A 159 -24.65 -21.36 65.16
C GLU A 159 -24.79 -20.70 63.79
N PHE A 160 -25.48 -19.56 63.71
CA PHE A 160 -25.60 -18.77 62.50
C PHE A 160 -24.24 -18.28 61.97
N LEU A 161 -23.34 -17.80 62.84
CA LEU A 161 -21.99 -17.40 62.44
C LEU A 161 -21.18 -18.60 61.94
N LYS A 162 -21.24 -19.74 62.64
CA LYS A 162 -20.57 -20.98 62.21
C LYS A 162 -21.08 -21.45 60.85
N GLU A 163 -22.38 -21.38 60.61
CA GLU A 163 -22.98 -21.75 59.32
C GLU A 163 -22.63 -20.75 58.22
N ASN A 164 -22.63 -19.45 58.51
CA ASN A 164 -22.22 -18.42 57.56
C ASN A 164 -20.75 -18.56 57.16
N ASP A 165 -19.85 -18.70 58.14
CA ASP A 165 -18.43 -18.92 57.90
C ASP A 165 -18.21 -20.19 57.10
N LYS A 166 -18.89 -21.29 57.45
CA LYS A 166 -18.83 -22.54 56.70
C LYS A 166 -19.29 -22.37 55.26
N ASN A 167 -20.44 -21.72 55.03
CA ASN A 167 -20.97 -21.45 53.70
C ASN A 167 -20.02 -20.55 52.89
N SER A 168 -19.42 -19.54 53.53
CA SER A 168 -18.45 -18.66 52.88
C SER A 168 -17.19 -19.42 52.42
N VAL A 169 -16.67 -20.32 53.26
CA VAL A 169 -15.52 -21.16 52.95
C VAL A 169 -15.88 -22.17 51.86
N GLU A 170 -17.07 -22.76 51.90
CA GLU A 170 -17.57 -23.65 50.84
C GLU A 170 -17.73 -22.90 49.51
N ALA A 171 -18.22 -21.66 49.53
CA ALA A 171 -18.31 -20.80 48.35
C ALA A 171 -16.93 -20.44 47.77
N ILE A 172 -15.94 -20.13 48.63
CA ILE A 172 -14.55 -19.88 48.19
C ILE A 172 -13.96 -21.14 47.56
N LYS A 173 -14.12 -22.29 48.24
CA LYS A 173 -13.58 -23.57 47.77
C LYS A 173 -14.18 -23.99 46.43
N THR A 174 -15.49 -23.78 46.25
CA THR A 174 -16.16 -24.04 44.96
C THR A 174 -15.64 -23.11 43.87
N ALA A 175 -15.49 -21.81 44.14
CA ALA A 175 -14.91 -20.85 43.20
C ALA A 175 -13.44 -21.20 42.83
N GLU A 176 -12.62 -21.60 43.79
CA GLU A 176 -11.25 -22.06 43.56
C GLU A 176 -11.22 -23.33 42.70
N GLN A 177 -12.10 -24.30 42.97
CA GLN A 177 -12.19 -25.51 42.16
C GLN A 177 -12.66 -25.18 40.73
N GLU A 178 -13.64 -24.30 40.55
CA GLU A 178 -14.10 -23.87 39.24
C GLU A 178 -13.01 -23.13 38.45
N THR A 179 -12.25 -22.25 39.10
CA THR A 179 -11.13 -21.55 38.46
C THR A 179 -10.00 -22.52 38.09
N LYS A 180 -9.71 -23.52 38.93
CA LYS A 180 -8.78 -24.60 38.61
C LYS A 180 -9.23 -25.38 37.37
N MET A 181 -10.48 -25.86 37.35
CA MET A 181 -11.05 -26.58 36.20
C MET A 181 -11.02 -25.73 34.92
N LYS A 182 -11.32 -24.43 35.03
CA LYS A 182 -11.22 -23.47 33.92
C LYS A 182 -9.78 -23.38 33.40
N LEU A 183 -8.79 -23.25 34.28
CA LEU A 183 -7.37 -23.17 33.88
C LEU A 183 -6.90 -24.46 33.20
N GLU A 184 -7.31 -25.62 33.71
CA GLU A 184 -7.05 -26.93 33.09
C GLU A 184 -7.67 -27.01 31.68
N LYS A 185 -8.92 -26.58 31.51
CA LYS A 185 -9.58 -26.52 30.20
C LYS A 185 -8.91 -25.54 29.24
N VAL A 186 -8.46 -24.39 29.74
CA VAL A 186 -7.68 -23.43 28.92
C VAL A 186 -6.34 -24.03 28.49
N ALA A 187 -5.67 -24.80 29.35
CA ALA A 187 -4.43 -25.49 28.98
C ALA A 187 -4.69 -26.57 27.92
N GLU A 188 -5.79 -27.33 28.05
CA GLU A 188 -6.22 -28.31 27.05
C GLU A 188 -6.54 -27.65 25.70
N ILE A 189 -7.27 -26.53 25.70
CA ILE A 189 -7.54 -25.72 24.49
C ILE A 189 -6.24 -25.23 23.85
N LYS A 190 -5.28 -24.75 24.65
CA LYS A 190 -3.97 -24.33 24.12
C LYS A 190 -3.25 -25.51 23.46
N LYS A 191 -3.25 -26.68 24.10
CA LYS A 191 -2.61 -27.89 23.56
C LYS A 191 -3.25 -28.34 22.25
N THR A 192 -4.58 -28.36 22.16
CA THR A 192 -5.29 -28.72 20.92
C THR A 192 -5.10 -27.65 19.84
N THR A 193 -5.09 -26.38 20.21
CA THR A 193 -4.81 -25.27 19.28
C THR A 193 -3.41 -25.39 18.69
N SER A 194 -2.38 -25.69 19.49
CA SER A 194 -1.02 -25.93 19.00
C SER A 194 -0.97 -27.10 18.03
N LYS A 195 -1.65 -28.23 18.32
CA LYS A 195 -1.75 -29.36 17.39
C LYS A 195 -2.44 -28.98 16.09
N MET A 196 -3.53 -28.21 16.15
CA MET A 196 -4.24 -27.73 14.96
C MET A 196 -3.35 -26.85 14.10
N VAL A 197 -2.57 -25.93 14.69
CA VAL A 197 -1.64 -25.08 13.93
C VAL A 197 -0.53 -25.91 13.31
N ALA A 198 0.02 -26.90 14.02
CA ALA A 198 1.01 -27.82 13.47
C ALA A 198 0.47 -28.58 12.25
N ILE A 199 -0.72 -29.20 12.38
CA ILE A 199 -1.38 -29.91 11.27
C ILE A 199 -1.68 -28.96 10.11
N LYS A 200 -2.17 -27.74 10.36
CA LYS A 200 -2.38 -26.74 9.29
C LYS A 200 -1.08 -26.35 8.58
N SER A 201 0.01 -26.23 9.32
CA SER A 201 1.32 -25.97 8.72
C SER A 201 1.79 -27.13 7.85
N ASP A 202 1.54 -28.37 8.28
CA ASP A 202 1.88 -29.55 7.49
C ASP A 202 0.98 -29.69 6.26
N ILE A 203 -0.32 -29.42 6.37
CA ILE A 203 -1.23 -29.33 5.22
C ILE A 203 -0.70 -28.30 4.21
N SER A 204 -0.29 -27.11 4.66
CA SER A 204 0.25 -26.08 3.76
C SER A 204 1.52 -26.55 3.05
N LYS A 205 2.44 -27.21 3.78
CA LYS A 205 3.65 -27.82 3.18
C LYS A 205 3.28 -28.86 2.13
N TYR A 206 2.34 -29.75 2.44
CA TYR A 206 1.91 -30.80 1.51
C TYR A 206 1.14 -30.24 0.32
N GLU A 207 0.38 -29.15 0.47
CA GLU A 207 -0.27 -28.44 -0.63
C GLU A 207 0.77 -27.83 -1.59
N ASP A 208 1.85 -27.26 -1.05
CA ASP A 208 2.92 -26.70 -1.88
C ASP A 208 3.70 -27.79 -2.61
N ILE A 209 4.05 -28.89 -1.93
CA ILE A 209 4.62 -30.09 -2.57
C ILE A 209 3.69 -30.63 -3.66
N LEU A 210 2.38 -30.69 -3.41
CA LEU A 210 1.41 -31.14 -4.39
C LEU A 210 1.35 -30.21 -5.62
N LYS A 211 1.48 -28.89 -5.44
CA LYS A 211 1.57 -27.95 -6.56
C LYS A 211 2.83 -28.20 -7.39
N GLU A 212 3.97 -28.47 -6.75
CA GLU A 212 5.21 -28.83 -7.44
C GLU A 212 5.05 -30.14 -8.23
N TYR A 213 4.50 -31.19 -7.60
CA TYR A 213 4.24 -32.45 -8.28
C TYR A 213 3.22 -32.33 -9.43
N LYS A 214 2.23 -31.44 -9.32
CA LYS A 214 1.33 -31.12 -10.43
C LYS A 214 2.08 -30.47 -11.60
N LYS A 215 2.99 -29.53 -11.33
CA LYS A 215 3.84 -28.94 -12.38
C LYS A 215 4.71 -30.00 -13.05
N TYR A 216 5.32 -30.90 -12.27
CA TYR A 216 6.11 -32.00 -12.83
C TYR A 216 5.25 -32.96 -13.66
N LYS A 217 4.03 -33.27 -13.20
CA LYS A 217 3.06 -34.06 -13.97
C LYS A 217 2.71 -33.39 -15.31
N GLU A 218 2.39 -32.10 -15.29
CA GLU A 218 2.08 -31.33 -16.50
C GLU A 218 3.28 -31.29 -17.46
N PHE A 219 4.49 -31.07 -16.94
CA PHE A 219 5.72 -31.10 -17.73
C PHE A 219 5.98 -32.49 -18.37
N LEU A 220 5.83 -33.56 -17.60
CA LEU A 220 5.96 -34.93 -18.12
C LEU A 220 4.88 -35.23 -19.16
N LEU A 221 3.65 -34.73 -18.99
CA LEU A 221 2.61 -34.84 -20.01
C LEU A 221 3.00 -34.09 -21.28
N MET A 222 3.52 -32.87 -21.20
CA MET A 222 3.96 -32.08 -22.36
C MET A 222 5.04 -32.80 -23.17
N LEU A 223 5.97 -33.49 -22.51
CA LEU A 223 7.03 -34.25 -23.17
C LEU A 223 6.60 -35.65 -23.63
N SER A 224 5.49 -36.16 -23.11
CA SER A 224 4.98 -37.47 -23.54
C SER A 224 4.49 -37.40 -24.99
N PRO A 225 4.78 -38.41 -25.84
CA PRO A 225 4.34 -38.41 -27.23
C PRO A 225 2.83 -38.22 -27.40
N PRO A 226 2.36 -37.42 -28.38
CA PRO A 226 0.94 -37.13 -28.61
C PRO A 226 0.09 -38.39 -28.79
N GLU A 227 0.63 -39.42 -29.47
CA GLU A 227 -0.03 -40.70 -29.68
C GLU A 227 -0.32 -41.44 -28.37
N TRP A 228 0.61 -41.36 -27.41
CA TRP A 228 0.42 -41.95 -26.09
C TRP A 228 -0.58 -41.14 -25.27
N GLN A 229 -0.54 -39.81 -25.33
CA GLN A 229 -1.52 -38.95 -24.65
C GLN A 229 -2.95 -39.21 -25.15
N GLU A 230 -3.13 -39.35 -26.47
CA GLU A 230 -4.43 -39.61 -27.08
C GLU A 230 -4.97 -40.99 -26.71
N LYS A 231 -4.09 -42.00 -26.65
CA LYS A 231 -4.45 -43.35 -26.16
C LYS A 231 -4.89 -43.34 -24.70
N GLN A 232 -4.25 -42.54 -23.84
CA GLN A 232 -4.66 -42.38 -22.44
C GLN A 232 -6.00 -41.63 -22.31
N ARG A 233 -6.20 -40.56 -23.08
CA ARG A 233 -7.49 -39.84 -23.14
C ARG A 233 -8.62 -40.75 -23.63
N SER A 234 -8.33 -41.62 -24.60
CA SER A 234 -9.31 -42.59 -25.12
C SER A 234 -9.65 -43.68 -24.10
N LYS A 235 -8.66 -44.20 -23.36
CA LYS A 235 -8.88 -45.13 -22.23
C LYS A 235 -9.76 -44.52 -21.14
N SER A 236 -9.48 -43.27 -20.73
CA SER A 236 -10.29 -42.55 -19.73
C SER A 236 -11.74 -42.28 -20.20
N ARG A 237 -11.93 -41.99 -21.50
CA ARG A 237 -13.26 -41.83 -22.11
C ARG A 237 -14.05 -43.15 -22.18
N HIS A 238 -13.39 -44.27 -22.45
CA HIS A 238 -14.06 -45.58 -22.48
C HIS A 238 -14.38 -46.12 -21.08
N SER A 239 -13.60 -45.76 -20.05
CA SER A 239 -13.88 -46.11 -18.66
C SER A 239 -15.13 -45.40 -18.10
N THR A 240 -15.38 -44.16 -18.55
CA THR A 240 -16.57 -43.37 -18.16
C THR A 240 -17.85 -43.73 -18.91
N ASP A 241 -17.76 -44.28 -20.13
CA ASP A 241 -18.94 -44.78 -20.87
C ASP A 241 -19.42 -46.17 -20.38
N SER A 242 -18.52 -46.94 -19.76
CA SER A 242 -18.82 -48.30 -19.24
C SER A 242 -19.55 -48.29 -17.90
N THR A 243 -19.59 -47.17 -17.18
CA THR A 243 -20.25 -47.04 -15.87
C THR A 243 -21.67 -46.47 -15.96
N ASN A 244 -22.09 -45.93 -17.11
CA ASN A 244 -23.43 -45.37 -17.31
C ASN A 244 -24.43 -46.33 -17.99
N THR A 245 -24.06 -47.59 -18.26
CA THR A 245 -24.90 -48.57 -18.99
C THR A 245 -25.56 -49.64 -18.11
N GLU A 246 -25.43 -49.60 -16.78
CA GLU A 246 -26.03 -50.59 -15.86
C GLU A 246 -27.04 -49.99 -14.85
N SER A 247 -27.86 -49.01 -15.26
CA SER A 247 -29.01 -48.59 -14.44
C SER A 247 -30.28 -48.27 -15.23
N ASP A 248 -30.61 -49.08 -16.24
CA ASP A 248 -31.95 -49.02 -16.84
C ASP A 248 -32.56 -50.43 -16.99
N GLY A 249 -33.49 -50.75 -16.10
CA GLY A 249 -34.14 -52.05 -16.02
C GLY A 249 -35.13 -52.21 -14.88
N LYS A 250 -36.38 -51.76 -15.12
CA LYS A 250 -37.65 -51.99 -14.38
C LYS A 250 -37.98 -51.05 -13.20
N GLN A 251 -38.80 -50.04 -13.51
CA GLN A 251 -40.23 -50.08 -13.13
C GLN A 251 -41.04 -49.06 -13.96
N THR A 252 -41.81 -49.56 -14.91
CA THR A 252 -42.97 -48.87 -15.49
C THR A 252 -44.20 -49.20 -14.64
N GLU A 253 -44.90 -48.18 -14.10
CA GLU A 253 -46.33 -47.95 -14.40
C GLU A 253 -46.96 -46.77 -13.65
N LYS A 254 -47.91 -46.12 -14.37
CA LYS A 254 -48.96 -45.15 -13.97
C LYS A 254 -48.58 -43.66 -14.08
N VAL A 255 -48.78 -43.02 -15.24
CA VAL A 255 -50.06 -42.48 -15.80
C VAL A 255 -50.56 -41.23 -15.05
N LYS A 256 -50.32 -40.02 -15.61
CA LYS A 256 -51.32 -39.10 -16.21
C LYS A 256 -50.79 -37.65 -16.30
N LYS A 257 -50.99 -37.04 -17.49
CA LYS A 257 -51.43 -35.66 -17.82
C LYS A 257 -51.05 -34.54 -16.84
N ASN A 258 -50.53 -33.38 -17.23
CA ASN A 258 -50.88 -32.59 -18.41
C ASN A 258 -49.82 -31.50 -18.63
N ARG A 259 -49.63 -31.15 -19.90
CA ARG A 259 -48.75 -30.10 -20.39
C ARG A 259 -49.64 -28.87 -20.62
N GLU A 260 -49.26 -27.68 -20.15
CA GLU A 260 -49.52 -26.46 -20.91
C GLU A 260 -48.68 -25.25 -20.47
N ARG A 261 -48.24 -24.52 -21.49
CA ARG A 261 -47.48 -23.28 -21.49
C ARG A 261 -48.44 -22.08 -21.27
N LYS A 262 -47.93 -20.96 -20.76
CA LYS A 262 -48.14 -19.55 -21.26
C LYS A 262 -47.54 -18.54 -20.26
N THR A 263 -46.50 -17.78 -20.63
CA THR A 263 -46.48 -16.40 -21.21
C THR A 263 -46.93 -15.26 -20.28
N VAL A 264 -45.93 -14.53 -19.74
CA VAL A 264 -45.72 -13.05 -19.54
C VAL A 264 -46.84 -12.15 -18.90
N PRO A 265 -46.55 -10.89 -18.45
CA PRO A 265 -46.88 -10.25 -17.15
C PRO A 265 -48.03 -9.21 -17.35
N PRO A 266 -48.16 -8.04 -16.67
CA PRO A 266 -47.64 -7.44 -15.42
C PRO A 266 -48.76 -6.85 -14.51
N ASP A 267 -48.39 -6.13 -13.44
CA ASP A 267 -48.88 -4.76 -13.11
C ASP A 267 -49.23 -4.47 -11.62
N SER A 268 -48.66 -3.35 -11.13
CA SER A 268 -49.15 -2.40 -10.10
C SER A 268 -49.34 -2.91 -8.64
N LYS A 269 -49.04 -2.23 -7.51
CA LYS A 269 -48.81 -0.84 -7.05
C LYS A 269 -48.18 -0.94 -5.62
N ARG A 270 -47.17 -0.15 -5.26
CA ARG A 270 -47.20 1.16 -4.56
C ARG A 270 -47.73 1.14 -3.11
N GLU A 271 -46.88 1.64 -2.20
CA GLU A 271 -47.10 2.41 -0.93
C GLU A 271 -46.03 1.96 0.09
N GLU A 272 -44.96 2.69 0.41
CA GLU A 272 -44.82 4.00 1.07
C GLU A 272 -45.46 4.07 2.46
N ARG A 273 -44.63 4.03 3.52
CA ARG A 273 -44.75 4.87 4.72
C ARG A 273 -43.52 4.80 5.63
N GLN A 274 -43.08 6.01 6.01
CA GLN A 274 -42.05 6.36 6.99
C GLN A 274 -42.56 6.19 8.43
N MET A 275 -41.62 6.21 9.39
CA MET A 275 -41.56 6.94 10.69
C MET A 275 -40.60 6.17 11.62
N ALA A 276 -39.40 6.67 11.98
CA ALA A 276 -39.05 7.78 12.88
C ALA A 276 -39.07 7.40 14.38
N HIS A 277 -37.98 7.80 15.07
CA HIS A 277 -37.58 7.70 16.50
C HIS A 277 -36.39 6.75 16.72
N GLY A 278 -35.16 7.18 17.02
CA GLY A 278 -34.67 8.42 17.63
C GLY A 278 -34.21 8.12 19.05
N PHE A 279 -32.90 8.02 19.29
CA PHE A 279 -32.23 8.55 20.49
C PHE A 279 -30.71 8.44 20.32
N SER A 280 -30.06 9.60 20.32
CA SER A 280 -28.63 9.78 20.55
C SER A 280 -28.50 10.64 21.80
N SER A 281 -27.71 10.21 22.79
CA SER A 281 -27.18 11.10 23.82
C SER A 281 -25.84 10.59 24.33
N SER A 282 -24.80 11.27 23.86
CA SER A 282 -23.59 11.74 24.54
C SER A 282 -23.38 11.36 26.02
N ARG A 283 -22.22 10.76 26.37
CA ARG A 283 -21.02 11.48 26.91
C ARG A 283 -19.85 10.55 27.26
N GLU A 284 -18.66 10.98 26.82
CA GLU A 284 -17.31 10.99 27.47
C GLU A 284 -16.94 9.93 28.54
N ALA A 285 -15.71 9.44 28.71
CA ALA A 285 -14.43 9.41 28.02
C ALA A 285 -13.52 8.59 28.96
N ARG A 286 -12.77 7.61 28.46
CA ARG A 286 -11.41 7.29 28.93
C ARG A 286 -10.74 6.24 28.04
N ALA A 287 -9.52 6.59 27.67
CA ALA A 287 -8.67 5.91 26.71
C ALA A 287 -8.27 4.50 27.18
N SER A 288 -8.23 3.56 26.23
CA SER A 288 -7.11 2.62 26.09
C SER A 288 -7.11 2.00 24.70
N SER A 289 -6.03 2.27 24.00
CA SER A 289 -5.65 1.77 22.68
C SER A 289 -5.66 0.25 22.64
N ARG A 290 -6.51 -0.34 21.80
CA ARG A 290 -6.31 -1.68 21.22
C ARG A 290 -6.84 -1.69 19.80
N GLN A 291 -5.93 -1.98 18.86
CA GLN A 291 -6.20 -2.23 17.46
C GLN A 291 -7.31 -3.27 17.29
N SER A 292 -8.40 -2.85 16.66
CA SER A 292 -9.50 -3.71 16.23
C SER A 292 -9.19 -4.17 14.81
N VAL A 293 -8.85 -5.45 14.67
CA VAL A 293 -8.85 -6.15 13.37
C VAL A 293 -10.30 -6.41 12.97
N LYS A 294 -10.63 -5.83 11.82
CA LYS A 294 -11.90 -5.85 11.11
C LYS A 294 -12.24 -7.29 10.70
N SER A 295 -13.11 -7.96 11.44
CA SER A 295 -13.69 -9.26 11.05
C SER A 295 -14.83 -9.04 10.07
N GLY A 296 -14.51 -9.16 8.78
CA GLY A 296 -15.49 -9.29 7.71
C GLY A 296 -16.29 -10.58 7.89
N ARG A 297 -17.60 -10.41 8.05
CA ARG A 297 -18.59 -11.49 8.09
C ARG A 297 -18.77 -12.03 6.67
N GLN A 298 -18.00 -13.05 6.29
CA GLN A 298 -18.32 -13.90 5.15
C GLN A 298 -19.01 -15.17 5.64
N SER A 299 -20.29 -15.26 5.30
CA SER A 299 -21.10 -16.46 5.38
C SER A 299 -20.59 -17.48 4.36
N SER A 300 -19.76 -18.42 4.79
CA SER A 300 -19.49 -19.65 4.02
C SER A 300 -20.41 -20.76 4.51
N LYS A 301 -21.40 -21.11 3.68
CA LYS A 301 -22.13 -22.37 3.75
C LYS A 301 -21.12 -23.51 3.89
N ILE A 302 -21.19 -24.22 5.01
CA ILE A 302 -20.53 -25.51 5.17
C ILE A 302 -21.43 -26.50 4.44
N SER A 303 -21.11 -26.76 3.17
CA SER A 303 -21.54 -27.97 2.52
C SER A 303 -20.68 -29.09 3.08
N ALA A 304 -21.30 -30.01 3.81
CA ALA A 304 -20.67 -31.28 4.18
C ALA A 304 -20.23 -31.99 2.90
N PRO A 305 -18.96 -32.41 2.76
CA PRO A 305 -18.63 -33.41 1.77
C PRO A 305 -19.19 -34.73 2.27
N GLY A 306 -20.17 -35.25 1.54
CA GLY A 306 -20.58 -36.63 1.67
C GLY A 306 -19.35 -37.51 1.48
N THR A 307 -19.21 -38.47 2.38
CA THR A 307 -18.40 -39.66 2.21
C THR A 307 -18.85 -40.37 0.94
N ASP A 308 -18.23 -40.05 -0.19
CA ASP A 308 -18.21 -40.94 -1.34
C ASP A 308 -16.79 -41.49 -1.45
N SER A 309 -16.59 -42.60 -0.74
CA SER A 309 -15.40 -43.42 -0.78
C SER A 309 -15.42 -44.21 -2.09
N SER A 310 -15.09 -43.55 -3.20
CA SER A 310 -14.83 -44.22 -4.48
C SER A 310 -13.82 -43.44 -5.31
N ASP A 311 -12.63 -43.21 -4.74
CA ASP A 311 -11.45 -42.97 -5.57
C ASP A 311 -10.78 -44.33 -5.76
N CYS A 312 -11.10 -44.96 -6.89
CA CYS A 312 -10.28 -46.03 -7.42
C CYS A 312 -8.84 -45.55 -7.47
N GLU A 313 -7.90 -46.31 -6.92
CA GLU A 313 -6.48 -46.19 -7.21
C GLU A 313 -6.24 -46.48 -8.70
N GLU A 314 -6.62 -45.56 -9.58
CA GLU A 314 -6.14 -45.55 -10.95
C GLU A 314 -4.75 -44.93 -10.88
N ASN A 315 -3.74 -45.77 -10.64
CA ASN A 315 -2.34 -45.40 -10.77
C ASN A 315 -2.17 -44.66 -12.11
N PRO A 316 -1.89 -43.35 -12.12
CA PRO A 316 -1.74 -42.64 -13.38
C PRO A 316 -0.55 -43.25 -14.11
N GLU A 317 -0.81 -43.96 -15.21
CA GLU A 317 0.25 -44.47 -16.08
C GLU A 317 1.07 -43.27 -16.57
N ILE A 318 2.33 -43.17 -16.16
CA ILE A 318 3.28 -42.16 -16.64
C ILE A 318 4.08 -42.78 -17.79
N PHE A 319 4.33 -42.00 -18.85
CA PHE A 319 5.06 -42.48 -20.03
C PHE A 319 6.52 -42.83 -19.69
N PHE A 320 7.20 -41.93 -18.97
CA PHE A 320 8.58 -42.10 -18.52
C PHE A 320 8.62 -43.00 -17.29
N LYS A 321 9.32 -44.15 -17.39
CA LYS A 321 9.44 -45.13 -16.29
C LYS A 321 10.80 -45.05 -15.60
N ASP A 322 11.85 -44.66 -16.34
CA ASP A 322 13.18 -44.38 -15.82
C ASP A 322 13.47 -42.86 -15.97
N PRO A 323 13.97 -42.16 -14.94
CA PRO A 323 14.45 -40.78 -15.09
C PRO A 323 15.48 -40.59 -16.22
N GLN A 324 16.24 -41.63 -16.59
CA GLN A 324 17.17 -41.55 -17.73
C GLN A 324 16.45 -41.34 -19.07
N ASP A 325 15.24 -41.86 -19.25
CA ASP A 325 14.47 -41.68 -20.49
C ASP A 325 14.19 -40.18 -20.76
N LEU A 326 13.90 -39.44 -19.69
CA LEU A 326 13.64 -38.00 -19.76
C LEU A 326 14.93 -37.21 -20.06
N LEU A 327 16.05 -37.58 -19.44
CA LEU A 327 17.35 -36.94 -19.66
C LEU A 327 17.86 -37.20 -21.08
N ASN A 328 17.66 -38.41 -21.59
CA ASN A 328 17.98 -38.76 -22.97
C ASN A 328 17.13 -37.95 -23.95
N LEU A 329 15.82 -37.81 -23.71
CA LEU A 329 14.94 -36.97 -24.54
C LEU A 329 15.37 -35.49 -24.50
N MET A 330 15.74 -34.97 -23.33
CA MET A 330 16.28 -33.60 -23.23
C MET A 330 17.58 -33.44 -24.01
N THR A 331 18.49 -34.41 -23.91
CA THR A 331 19.77 -34.41 -24.65
C THR A 331 19.52 -34.47 -26.17
N GLU A 332 18.57 -35.30 -26.62
CA GLU A 332 18.17 -35.37 -28.02
C GLU A 332 17.55 -34.05 -28.50
N LEU A 333 16.68 -33.42 -27.69
CA LEU A 333 16.13 -32.09 -28.00
C LEU A 333 17.21 -31.01 -28.04
N GLU A 334 18.20 -31.08 -27.14
CA GLU A 334 19.37 -30.20 -27.17
C GLU A 334 20.19 -30.39 -28.45
N GLU A 335 20.47 -31.63 -28.85
CA GLU A 335 21.18 -31.95 -30.08
C GLU A 335 20.39 -31.48 -31.32
N GLN A 336 19.08 -31.72 -31.37
CA GLN A 336 18.20 -31.25 -32.43
C GLN A 336 18.18 -29.72 -32.51
N ASN A 337 18.09 -29.03 -31.37
CA ASN A 337 18.14 -27.57 -31.32
C ASN A 337 19.50 -27.04 -31.79
N LEU A 338 20.60 -27.66 -31.37
CA LEU A 338 21.94 -27.30 -31.84
C LEU A 338 22.10 -27.52 -33.34
N SER A 339 21.61 -28.65 -33.86
CA SER A 339 21.59 -28.95 -35.29
C SER A 339 20.75 -27.92 -36.07
N LEU A 340 19.59 -27.53 -35.55
CA LEU A 340 18.74 -26.50 -36.17
C LEU A 340 19.41 -25.13 -36.17
N ILE A 341 20.08 -24.75 -35.08
CA ILE A 341 20.85 -23.51 -34.98
C ILE A 341 22.00 -23.52 -35.98
N GLN A 342 22.74 -24.63 -36.08
CA GLN A 342 23.84 -24.78 -37.02
C GLN A 342 23.34 -24.69 -38.47
N ASN A 343 22.27 -25.41 -38.82
CA ASN A 343 21.65 -25.35 -40.15
C ASN A 343 21.17 -23.94 -40.48
N THR A 344 20.53 -23.25 -39.54
CA THR A 344 20.09 -21.86 -39.71
C THR A 344 21.27 -20.94 -39.98
N ARG A 345 22.40 -21.14 -39.29
CA ARG A 345 23.61 -20.34 -39.48
C ARG A 345 24.29 -20.63 -40.83
N GLU A 346 24.40 -21.90 -41.22
CA GLU A 346 24.96 -22.29 -42.52
C GLU A 346 24.10 -21.77 -43.68
N THR A 347 22.77 -21.87 -43.55
CA THR A 347 21.83 -21.33 -44.55
C THR A 347 21.86 -19.80 -44.60
N GLU A 348 22.05 -19.12 -43.46
CA GLU A 348 22.27 -17.67 -43.41
C GLU A 348 23.57 -17.26 -44.11
N GLU A 349 24.67 -17.98 -43.86
CA GLU A 349 25.97 -17.73 -44.50
C GLU A 349 25.89 -17.90 -46.02
N THR A 350 25.32 -19.01 -46.51
CA THR A 350 25.14 -19.23 -47.96
C THR A 350 24.24 -18.17 -48.61
N LEU A 351 23.24 -17.68 -47.89
CA LEU A 351 22.37 -16.61 -48.37
C LEU A 351 23.13 -15.28 -48.46
N GLU A 352 24.00 -14.99 -47.49
CA GLU A 352 24.83 -13.79 -47.50
C GLU A 352 25.89 -13.84 -48.61
N GLU A 353 26.52 -14.99 -48.85
CA GLU A 353 27.39 -15.21 -50.01
C GLU A 353 26.64 -14.99 -51.34
N PHE A 354 25.42 -15.53 -51.46
CA PHE A 354 24.58 -15.32 -52.65
C PHE A 354 24.24 -13.83 -52.84
N ARG A 355 23.93 -13.10 -51.75
CA ARG A 355 23.68 -11.66 -51.80
C ARG A 355 24.91 -10.89 -52.27
N GLN A 356 26.09 -11.19 -51.72
CA GLN A 356 27.33 -10.53 -52.11
C GLN A 356 27.66 -10.79 -53.59
N ASN A 357 27.48 -12.03 -54.06
CA ASN A 357 27.69 -12.37 -55.48
C ASN A 357 26.67 -11.65 -56.39
N ALA A 358 25.40 -11.56 -55.97
CA ALA A 358 24.38 -10.81 -56.69
C ALA A 358 24.72 -9.31 -56.75
N GLU A 359 25.21 -8.72 -55.67
CA GLU A 359 25.62 -7.30 -55.64
C GLU A 359 26.85 -7.06 -56.52
N LEU A 360 27.85 -7.95 -56.48
CA LEU A 360 29.02 -7.89 -57.35
C LEU A 360 28.61 -7.97 -58.83
N THR A 361 27.75 -8.93 -59.17
CA THR A 361 27.23 -9.10 -60.53
C THR A 361 26.47 -7.84 -60.97
N ARG A 362 25.62 -7.28 -60.10
CA ARG A 362 24.90 -6.03 -60.37
C ARG A 362 25.87 -4.87 -60.63
N LYS A 363 26.95 -4.73 -59.84
CA LYS A 363 27.97 -3.69 -60.04
C LYS A 363 28.69 -3.84 -61.38
N ASN A 364 29.07 -5.07 -61.76
CA ASN A 364 29.70 -5.34 -63.04
C ASN A 364 28.75 -4.99 -64.21
N MET A 365 27.50 -5.44 -64.15
CA MET A 365 26.48 -5.10 -65.14
C MET A 365 26.22 -3.59 -65.24
N GLU A 366 26.23 -2.88 -64.10
CA GLU A 366 26.09 -1.43 -64.07
C GLU A 366 27.29 -0.72 -64.70
N SER A 367 28.52 -1.21 -64.48
CA SER A 367 29.72 -0.68 -65.15
C SER A 367 29.73 -0.96 -66.65
N GLU A 368 29.34 -2.15 -67.09
CA GLU A 368 29.21 -2.48 -68.51
C GLU A 368 28.12 -1.62 -69.17
N SER A 369 26.99 -1.42 -68.49
CA SER A 369 25.92 -0.53 -68.98
C SER A 369 26.39 0.92 -69.10
N LYS A 370 27.21 1.42 -68.17
CA LYS A 370 27.82 2.76 -68.24
C LYS A 370 28.77 2.86 -69.43
N GLN A 371 29.65 1.88 -69.61
CA GLN A 371 30.58 1.83 -70.75
C GLN A 371 29.83 1.80 -72.08
N LEU A 372 28.78 0.98 -72.21
CA LEU A 372 27.95 0.94 -73.41
C LEU A 372 27.26 2.27 -73.67
N LYS A 373 26.79 2.95 -72.61
CA LYS A 373 26.18 4.28 -72.73
C LYS A 373 27.18 5.33 -73.20
N GLU A 374 28.39 5.35 -72.62
CA GLU A 374 29.49 6.22 -73.06
C GLU A 374 29.85 5.97 -74.52
N GLN A 375 29.87 4.70 -74.95
CA GLN A 375 30.12 4.34 -76.35
C GLN A 375 28.99 4.84 -77.27
N ILE A 376 27.73 4.71 -76.85
CA ILE A 376 26.57 5.23 -77.59
C ILE A 376 26.64 6.75 -77.72
N ASP A 377 26.97 7.45 -76.64
CA ASP A 377 27.09 8.92 -76.64
C ASP A 377 28.23 9.37 -77.56
N PHE A 378 29.39 8.71 -77.49
CA PHE A 378 30.52 8.98 -78.39
C PHE A 378 30.19 8.75 -79.87
N MET A 379 29.51 7.64 -80.19
CA MET A 379 29.08 7.36 -81.55
C MET A 379 28.03 8.38 -82.02
N SER A 380 27.12 8.79 -81.14
CA SER A 380 26.10 9.79 -81.44
C SER A 380 26.72 11.15 -81.75
N ASP A 381 27.70 11.58 -80.95
CA ASP A 381 28.48 12.79 -81.19
C ASP A 381 29.27 12.73 -82.51
N THR A 382 29.85 11.57 -82.83
CA THR A 382 30.58 11.37 -84.09
C THR A 382 29.64 11.45 -85.29
N ILE A 383 28.47 10.81 -85.19
CA ILE A 383 27.42 10.90 -86.21
C ILE A 383 26.94 12.35 -86.37
N GLN A 384 26.77 13.08 -85.26
CA GLN A 384 26.34 14.48 -85.29
C GLN A 384 27.37 15.37 -85.98
N LYS A 385 28.66 15.23 -85.65
CA LYS A 385 29.76 15.95 -86.33
C LYS A 385 29.84 15.63 -87.82
N GLU A 386 29.67 14.37 -88.21
CA GLU A 386 29.63 14.01 -89.64
C GLU A 386 28.38 14.54 -90.35
N ARG A 387 27.22 14.56 -89.69
CA ARG A 387 26.02 15.21 -90.23
C ARG A 387 26.22 16.71 -90.43
N GLU A 388 26.82 17.39 -89.46
CA GLU A 388 27.17 18.81 -89.56
C GLU A 388 28.16 19.04 -90.71
N ARG A 389 29.22 18.24 -90.81
CA ARG A 389 30.19 18.30 -91.91
C ARG A 389 29.53 18.07 -93.27
N THR A 390 28.63 17.09 -93.36
CA THR A 390 27.88 16.78 -94.58
C THR A 390 26.98 17.95 -94.95
N ALA A 391 26.29 18.56 -93.98
CA ALA A 391 25.45 19.75 -94.19
C ALA A 391 26.28 20.97 -94.63
N GLU A 392 27.46 21.20 -94.03
CA GLU A 392 28.39 22.25 -94.46
C GLU A 392 28.88 22.01 -95.89
N LEU A 393 29.25 20.77 -96.23
CA LEU A 393 29.68 20.40 -97.57
C LEU A 393 28.54 20.54 -98.58
N GLU A 394 27.32 20.16 -98.23
CA GLU A 394 26.14 20.37 -99.06
C GLU A 394 25.89 21.87 -99.30
N LEU A 395 26.01 22.69 -98.27
CA LEU A 395 25.91 24.15 -98.38
C LEU A 395 27.01 24.71 -99.29
N LYS A 396 28.27 24.27 -99.12
CA LYS A 396 29.37 24.63 -100.02
C LYS A 396 29.09 24.18 -101.45
N ALA A 397 28.69 22.94 -101.66
CA ALA A 397 28.35 22.40 -102.97
C ALA A 397 27.22 23.20 -103.63
N LYS A 398 26.19 23.59 -102.89
CA LYS A 398 25.14 24.52 -103.35
C LYS A 398 25.73 25.88 -103.73
N HIS A 399 26.58 26.49 -102.90
CA HIS A 399 27.23 27.76 -103.25
C HIS A 399 28.09 27.66 -104.54
N PHE A 400 28.83 26.56 -104.70
CA PHE A 400 29.62 26.30 -105.90
C PHE A 400 28.77 25.98 -107.13
N SER A 401 27.61 25.34 -106.97
CA SER A 401 26.70 25.01 -108.08
C SER A 401 25.76 26.14 -108.49
N PHE A 402 25.54 27.14 -107.64
CA PHE A 402 24.76 28.36 -107.98
C PHE A 402 25.60 29.47 -108.62
N GLY A 403 26.93 29.45 -108.49
CA GLY A 403 27.82 30.32 -109.26
C GLY A 403 28.04 29.74 -110.65
N GLN A 404 27.82 30.52 -111.71
CA GLN A 404 28.32 30.16 -113.04
C GLN A 404 29.85 30.06 -112.95
N TYR A 405 30.38 28.85 -112.78
CA TYR A 405 31.80 28.55 -112.85
C TYR A 405 32.23 28.78 -114.30
N LYS A 406 32.64 30.02 -114.60
CA LYS A 406 33.22 30.41 -115.88
C LYS A 406 34.73 30.31 -115.72
N PRO A 407 35.38 29.26 -116.25
CA PRO A 407 36.83 29.15 -116.19
C PRO A 407 37.50 30.36 -116.85
N GLU A 408 36.86 30.97 -117.85
CA GLU A 408 37.38 32.18 -118.50
C GLU A 408 37.41 33.41 -117.58
N ASP A 409 36.50 33.50 -116.60
CA ASP A 409 36.52 34.61 -115.64
C ASP A 409 37.55 34.34 -114.53
N GLN A 410 37.78 33.06 -114.17
CA GLN A 410 38.88 32.69 -113.25
C GLN A 410 40.25 32.91 -113.87
N ASP A 411 40.46 32.50 -115.12
CA ASP A 411 41.73 32.70 -115.84
C ASP A 411 42.02 34.19 -116.01
N LYS A 412 41.02 35.01 -116.37
CA LYS A 412 41.19 36.48 -116.37
C LYS A 412 41.53 37.01 -114.99
N THR A 413 40.90 36.53 -113.92
CA THR A 413 41.25 36.98 -112.57
C THR A 413 42.66 36.55 -112.16
N LEU A 414 43.09 35.34 -112.56
CA LEU A 414 44.44 34.82 -112.32
C LEU A 414 45.48 35.61 -113.12
N ASP A 415 45.19 35.97 -114.37
CA ASP A 415 46.04 36.83 -115.20
C ASP A 415 46.14 38.24 -114.60
N THR A 416 45.02 38.83 -114.18
CA THR A 416 45.05 40.13 -113.49
C THR A 416 45.81 40.08 -112.17
N LEU A 417 45.72 38.96 -111.45
CA LEU A 417 46.47 38.75 -110.22
C LEU A 417 47.96 38.56 -110.52
N SER A 418 48.32 37.78 -111.53
CA SER A 418 49.70 37.58 -111.95
C SER A 418 50.35 38.91 -112.33
N HIS A 419 49.65 39.73 -113.12
CA HIS A 419 50.14 41.06 -113.48
C HIS A 419 50.28 41.97 -112.25
N LYS A 420 49.35 41.89 -111.28
CA LYS A 420 49.45 42.66 -110.05
C LYS A 420 50.61 42.20 -109.16
N VAL A 421 50.86 40.90 -109.09
CA VAL A 421 52.00 40.32 -108.39
C VAL A 421 53.31 40.76 -109.04
N GLU A 422 53.36 40.82 -110.38
CA GLU A 422 54.50 41.38 -111.12
C GLU A 422 54.76 42.84 -110.76
N GLU A 423 53.72 43.69 -110.78
CA GLU A 423 53.84 45.09 -110.37
C GLU A 423 54.39 45.24 -108.95
N VAL A 424 53.87 44.46 -108.00
CA VAL A 424 54.27 44.54 -106.58
C VAL A 424 55.69 44.02 -106.40
N TYR A 425 56.07 42.94 -107.09
CA TYR A 425 57.42 42.39 -107.06
C TYR A 425 58.45 43.43 -107.56
N HIS A 426 58.17 44.08 -108.70
CA HIS A 426 59.02 45.15 -109.23
C HIS A 426 59.15 46.34 -108.26
N CYS A 427 58.07 46.71 -107.56
CA CYS A 427 58.10 47.80 -106.58
C CYS A 427 58.85 47.46 -105.28
N CYS A 428 58.72 46.23 -104.78
CA CYS A 428 59.17 45.87 -103.43
C CYS A 428 60.53 45.15 -103.38
N VAL A 429 60.89 44.40 -104.43
CA VAL A 429 62.10 43.56 -104.48
C VAL A 429 63.10 44.07 -105.53
N GLY A 430 62.63 44.56 -106.68
CA GLY A 430 63.44 45.14 -107.77
C GLY A 430 63.33 44.39 -109.09
N GLU A 431 63.93 44.91 -110.17
CA GLU A 431 63.98 44.24 -111.48
C GLU A 431 65.02 43.11 -111.47
N THR A 432 64.55 41.88 -111.67
CA THR A 432 65.39 40.70 -111.89
C THR A 432 65.29 40.29 -113.35
N GLU A 433 66.40 40.14 -114.07
CA GLU A 433 66.42 39.75 -115.51
C GLU A 433 66.03 38.28 -115.78
N ALA A 434 65.44 37.59 -114.81
CA ALA A 434 65.02 36.19 -114.91
C ALA A 434 63.49 36.09 -115.04
N ASN A 435 63.01 35.23 -115.94
CA ASN A 435 61.59 34.90 -116.07
C ASN A 435 61.13 34.10 -114.81
N LEU A 436 60.76 34.80 -113.74
CA LEU A 436 60.23 34.19 -112.52
C LEU A 436 58.75 33.84 -112.68
N ASN A 437 58.34 32.69 -112.17
CA ASN A 437 56.93 32.27 -112.14
C ASN A 437 56.16 33.05 -111.04
N THR A 438 54.85 33.29 -111.20
CA THR A 438 54.00 34.06 -110.27
C THR A 438 54.13 33.57 -108.81
N LEU A 439 54.18 32.25 -108.60
CA LEU A 439 54.40 31.67 -107.27
C LEU A 439 55.78 32.01 -106.69
N GLN A 440 56.83 32.02 -107.52
CA GLN A 440 58.18 32.37 -107.09
C GLN A 440 58.29 33.87 -106.78
N MET A 441 57.60 34.71 -107.56
CA MET A 441 57.48 36.15 -107.27
C MET A 441 56.76 36.39 -105.94
N LEU A 442 55.67 35.66 -105.69
CA LEU A 442 54.96 35.69 -104.40
C LEU A 442 55.84 35.21 -103.25
N THR A 443 56.59 34.11 -103.41
CA THR A 443 57.50 33.63 -102.36
C THR A 443 58.59 34.65 -102.04
N ALA A 444 59.15 35.33 -103.05
CA ALA A 444 60.13 36.38 -102.83
C ALA A 444 59.52 37.65 -102.21
N ILE A 445 58.28 38.01 -102.57
CA ILE A 445 57.52 39.07 -101.89
C ILE A 445 57.26 38.68 -100.43
N GLU A 446 56.86 37.43 -100.17
CA GLU A 446 56.58 36.90 -98.84
C GLU A 446 57.84 36.87 -97.97
N GLU A 447 58.98 36.45 -98.52
CA GLU A 447 60.26 36.50 -97.84
C GLU A 447 60.65 37.95 -97.53
N LYS A 448 60.48 38.86 -98.48
CA LYS A 448 60.74 40.30 -98.26
C LYS A 448 59.79 40.90 -97.23
N LEU A 449 58.52 40.52 -97.25
CA LEU A 449 57.51 40.93 -96.29
C LEU A 449 57.84 40.39 -94.90
N GLY A 450 58.22 39.12 -94.79
CA GLY A 450 58.67 38.49 -93.54
C GLY A 450 59.87 39.21 -92.96
N GLN A 451 60.89 39.51 -93.77
CA GLN A 451 62.03 40.33 -93.34
C GLN A 451 61.60 41.73 -92.87
N LEU A 452 60.65 42.38 -93.56
CA LEU A 452 60.14 43.69 -93.16
C LEU A 452 59.31 43.63 -91.87
N LEU A 453 58.51 42.59 -91.67
CA LEU A 453 57.72 42.37 -90.46
C LEU A 453 58.62 42.03 -89.27
N GLU A 454 59.63 41.19 -89.45
CA GLU A 454 60.64 40.93 -88.42
C GLU A 454 61.41 42.21 -88.07
N ASN A 455 61.83 42.97 -89.09
CA ASN A 455 62.44 44.28 -88.86
C ASN A 455 61.49 45.25 -88.14
N ALA A 456 60.18 45.17 -88.39
CA ALA A 456 59.16 45.98 -87.72
C ALA A 456 58.92 45.55 -86.27
N GLU A 457 58.93 44.24 -85.98
CA GLU A 457 58.83 43.68 -84.62
C GLU A 457 60.09 43.98 -83.79
N MET A 458 61.26 44.02 -84.44
CA MET A 458 62.54 44.37 -83.82
C MET A 458 62.70 45.87 -83.60
N ILE A 459 61.79 46.72 -84.07
CA ILE A 459 61.79 48.15 -83.74
C ILE A 459 61.56 48.31 -82.23
N PRO A 460 62.51 48.90 -81.48
CA PRO A 460 62.32 49.12 -80.06
C PRO A 460 61.06 49.94 -79.78
N LYS A 461 60.22 49.44 -78.85
CA LYS A 461 58.95 50.08 -78.46
C LYS A 461 59.11 51.57 -78.09
N ASP A 462 60.27 51.94 -77.55
CA ASP A 462 60.60 53.33 -77.22
C ASP A 462 60.72 54.23 -78.45
N GLN A 463 61.35 53.75 -79.53
CA GLN A 463 61.43 54.49 -80.78
C GLN A 463 60.06 54.60 -81.47
N MET A 464 59.25 53.53 -81.41
CA MET A 464 57.89 53.53 -81.95
C MET A 464 56.99 54.55 -81.22
N ASN A 465 57.06 54.59 -79.88
CA ASN A 465 56.32 55.57 -79.07
C ASN A 465 56.75 57.02 -79.36
N ILE A 466 58.04 57.26 -79.60
CA ILE A 466 58.56 58.59 -79.98
C ILE A 466 58.04 58.99 -81.36
N ALA A 467 58.04 58.08 -82.33
CA ALA A 467 57.54 58.31 -83.68
C ALA A 467 56.02 58.54 -83.71
N GLU A 468 55.24 57.78 -82.94
CA GLU A 468 53.78 57.95 -82.82
C GLU A 468 53.43 59.31 -82.20
N ARG A 469 54.10 59.70 -81.12
CA ARG A 469 53.93 61.04 -80.52
C ARG A 469 54.31 62.15 -81.48
N ALA A 470 55.34 61.96 -82.31
CA ALA A 470 55.73 62.92 -83.34
C ALA A 470 54.70 63.03 -84.46
N LYS A 471 54.20 61.90 -84.98
CA LYS A 471 53.17 61.84 -86.03
C LYS A 471 51.83 62.41 -85.56
N GLU A 472 51.41 62.10 -84.34
CA GLU A 472 50.19 62.65 -83.77
C GLU A 472 50.33 64.16 -83.52
N LYS A 473 51.52 64.63 -83.11
CA LYS A 473 51.81 66.08 -83.00
C LYS A 473 51.80 66.76 -84.37
N GLU A 474 52.38 66.14 -85.40
CA GLU A 474 52.37 66.64 -86.79
C GLU A 474 50.94 66.69 -87.33
N ARG A 475 50.14 65.64 -87.13
CA ARG A 475 48.73 65.59 -87.56
C ARG A 475 47.90 66.68 -86.90
N ARG A 476 48.07 66.90 -85.60
CA ARG A 476 47.40 68.00 -84.88
C ARG A 476 47.82 69.37 -85.39
N MET A 477 49.09 69.54 -85.76
CA MET A 477 49.58 70.78 -86.38
C MET A 477 48.95 70.97 -87.77
N ARG A 478 49.00 69.97 -88.66
CA ARG A 478 48.39 70.05 -90.01
C ARG A 478 46.90 70.34 -89.96
N LEU A 479 46.14 69.71 -89.07
CA LEU A 479 44.71 69.99 -88.93
C LEU A 479 44.42 71.42 -88.45
N ARG A 480 45.28 71.97 -87.59
CA ARG A 480 45.17 73.38 -87.18
C ARG A 480 45.51 74.31 -88.34
N ASP A 481 46.59 74.01 -89.06
CA ASP A 481 47.06 74.82 -90.18
C ASP A 481 46.06 74.78 -91.35
N GLU A 482 45.49 73.61 -91.69
CA GLU A 482 44.45 73.46 -92.70
C GLU A 482 43.17 74.21 -92.31
N LYS A 483 42.78 74.18 -91.02
CA LYS A 483 41.61 74.92 -90.55
C LYS A 483 41.83 76.43 -90.63
N ILE A 484 43.02 76.90 -90.26
CA ILE A 484 43.42 78.30 -90.38
C ILE A 484 43.47 78.71 -91.86
N HIS A 485 44.06 77.88 -92.72
CA HIS A 485 44.15 78.13 -94.16
C HIS A 485 42.77 78.16 -94.82
N LEU A 486 41.85 77.27 -94.43
CA LEU A 486 40.49 77.27 -94.96
C LEU A 486 39.71 78.50 -94.49
N GLN A 487 39.87 78.93 -93.24
CA GLN A 487 39.30 80.19 -92.76
C GLN A 487 39.85 81.39 -93.54
N ASN A 488 41.16 81.46 -93.75
CA ASN A 488 41.79 82.52 -94.53
C ASN A 488 41.29 82.52 -95.98
N LYS A 489 41.24 81.36 -96.65
CA LYS A 489 40.75 81.26 -98.03
C LYS A 489 39.27 81.63 -98.14
N GLN A 490 38.43 81.24 -97.19
CA GLN A 490 37.03 81.66 -97.16
C GLN A 490 36.89 83.16 -96.89
N GLN A 491 37.79 83.75 -96.11
CA GLN A 491 37.80 85.18 -95.83
C GLN A 491 38.27 85.96 -97.06
N GLU A 492 39.32 85.49 -97.74
CA GLU A 492 39.81 86.02 -99.02
C GLU A 492 38.79 85.88 -100.15
N GLU A 493 38.12 84.73 -100.28
CA GLU A 493 37.08 84.53 -101.30
C GLU A 493 35.88 85.43 -101.03
N ARG A 494 35.51 85.64 -99.76
CA ARG A 494 34.51 86.64 -99.39
C ARG A 494 34.95 88.06 -99.78
N GLN A 495 36.20 88.42 -99.52
CA GLN A 495 36.76 89.73 -99.93
C GLN A 495 36.79 89.87 -101.46
N LYS A 496 37.20 88.83 -102.19
CA LYS A 496 37.30 88.82 -103.66
C LYS A 496 35.92 88.86 -104.32
N LYS A 497 34.94 88.11 -103.81
CA LYS A 497 33.56 88.13 -104.32
C LYS A 497 32.86 89.46 -103.99
N ALA A 498 33.21 90.11 -102.88
CA ALA A 498 32.76 91.47 -102.59
C ALA A 498 33.37 92.49 -103.58
N LEU A 499 34.66 92.37 -103.90
CA LEU A 499 35.33 93.16 -104.93
C LEU A 499 34.74 92.93 -106.32
N GLU A 500 34.51 91.68 -106.73
CA GLU A 500 33.93 91.35 -108.04
C GLU A 500 32.48 91.82 -108.18
N ARG A 501 31.68 91.77 -107.10
CA ARG A 501 30.35 92.42 -107.07
C ARG A 501 30.42 93.93 -107.21
N SER A 502 31.51 94.57 -106.76
CA SER A 502 31.71 96.01 -106.96
C SER A 502 32.20 96.37 -108.36
N GLN A 503 32.87 95.45 -109.07
CA GLN A 503 33.40 95.67 -110.43
C GLN A 503 32.42 95.27 -111.55
N ASN A 504 31.52 94.31 -111.33
CA ASN A 504 30.57 93.89 -112.36
C ASN A 504 29.42 94.89 -112.53
N GLU A 505 29.22 95.34 -113.77
CA GLU A 505 28.11 96.23 -114.13
C GLU A 505 26.74 95.58 -113.89
N ILE A 506 25.85 96.35 -113.26
CA ILE A 506 24.50 95.93 -112.89
C ILE A 506 23.68 95.66 -114.15
N LYS A 507 23.47 94.39 -114.50
CA LYS A 507 22.52 94.00 -115.55
C LYS A 507 21.09 94.21 -115.05
N LYS A 508 20.40 95.20 -115.62
CA LYS A 508 19.00 95.53 -115.32
C LYS A 508 18.08 94.49 -115.96
N THR A 509 17.38 93.72 -115.13
CA THR A 509 16.24 92.93 -115.58
C THR A 509 15.10 93.89 -115.94
N SER A 510 14.45 93.65 -117.09
CA SER A 510 13.29 94.43 -117.51
C SER A 510 12.07 94.05 -116.66
N VAL A 511 11.77 94.94 -115.72
CA VAL A 511 10.48 95.24 -115.08
C VAL A 511 9.52 94.06 -114.85
N LYS A 512 9.37 93.63 -113.59
CA LYS A 512 8.11 93.04 -113.14
C LYS A 512 7.82 93.29 -111.66
N LYS A 513 6.54 93.57 -111.40
CA LYS A 513 5.94 94.20 -110.23
C LYS A 513 6.01 93.38 -108.94
N LEU A 514 6.01 94.15 -107.86
CA LEU A 514 5.93 93.80 -106.45
C LEU A 514 4.66 93.05 -106.01
N MET A 515 4.93 91.97 -105.26
CA MET A 515 4.35 91.60 -103.94
C MET A 515 2.94 90.98 -103.88
N PRO A 516 2.60 90.19 -102.83
CA PRO A 516 3.15 90.16 -101.46
C PRO A 516 3.57 88.78 -100.91
N ARG A 517 4.02 88.86 -99.65
CA ARG A 517 4.76 87.88 -98.84
C ARG A 517 3.91 86.77 -98.21
N SER A 518 4.52 85.59 -98.29
CA SER A 518 4.67 84.49 -97.30
C SER A 518 4.03 84.58 -95.92
N GLN A 519 3.55 83.41 -95.46
CA GLN A 519 3.71 82.96 -94.08
C GLN A 519 4.73 81.81 -93.97
N PRO A 520 5.29 81.59 -92.77
CA PRO A 520 6.63 81.06 -92.55
C PRO A 520 6.68 79.54 -92.39
N PRO A 521 7.84 78.90 -92.63
CA PRO A 521 7.98 77.45 -92.48
C PRO A 521 8.10 77.03 -91.00
N VAL A 522 7.30 76.03 -90.62
CA VAL A 522 7.39 75.32 -89.35
C VAL A 522 8.72 74.56 -89.26
N ARG A 523 9.43 74.71 -88.14
CA ARG A 523 10.62 73.91 -87.80
C ARG A 523 10.22 72.45 -87.66
N LYS A 524 10.71 71.57 -88.54
CA LYS A 524 10.73 70.14 -88.27
C LYS A 524 11.93 69.84 -87.36
N ARG A 525 11.65 69.36 -86.15
CA ARG A 525 12.64 68.66 -85.31
C ARG A 525 13.14 67.44 -86.10
N GLN A 526 14.43 67.36 -86.37
CA GLN A 526 15.09 66.06 -86.42
C GLN A 526 15.28 65.65 -84.96
N THR A 527 14.54 64.65 -84.51
CA THR A 527 15.01 63.82 -83.40
C THR A 527 16.21 63.04 -83.93
N ASN A 528 17.28 63.09 -83.14
CA ASN A 528 18.50 62.35 -83.33
C ASN A 528 18.19 60.85 -83.39
N LYS A 529 18.81 60.13 -84.33
CA LYS A 529 19.05 58.68 -84.17
C LYS A 529 20.22 58.48 -83.19
N SER A 530 20.05 58.92 -81.95
CA SER A 530 20.99 58.65 -80.85
C SER A 530 20.37 57.79 -79.75
N ASP A 531 19.10 57.40 -79.89
CA ASP A 531 18.38 56.67 -78.85
C ASP A 531 18.19 55.17 -79.19
N GLU A 532 18.57 54.71 -80.40
CA GLU A 532 18.59 53.27 -80.72
C GLU A 532 19.75 52.51 -80.05
N THR A 533 20.81 53.20 -79.61
CA THR A 533 21.92 52.54 -78.90
C THR A 533 21.61 52.33 -77.43
N THR A 534 20.76 53.15 -76.83
CA THR A 534 20.41 53.07 -75.41
C THR A 534 19.33 52.03 -75.11
N ASP A 535 18.41 51.75 -76.03
CA ASP A 535 17.45 50.64 -75.87
C ASP A 535 18.11 49.27 -75.98
N ARG A 536 19.12 49.13 -76.86
CA ARG A 536 19.89 47.88 -77.01
C ARG A 536 20.75 47.58 -75.78
N GLU A 537 21.40 48.60 -75.20
CA GLU A 537 22.18 48.45 -73.98
C GLU A 537 21.30 48.14 -72.76
N ASN A 538 20.06 48.63 -72.71
CA ASN A 538 19.10 48.32 -71.64
C ASN A 538 18.49 46.91 -71.78
N GLU A 539 18.23 46.42 -73.00
CA GLU A 539 17.79 45.04 -73.24
C GLU A 539 18.90 44.01 -72.91
N GLU A 540 20.17 44.32 -73.24
CA GLU A 540 21.32 43.50 -72.88
C GLU A 540 21.59 43.48 -71.36
N PHE A 541 21.30 44.59 -70.64
CA PHE A 541 21.39 44.65 -69.18
C PHE A 541 20.30 43.85 -68.45
N LEU A 542 19.08 43.79 -69.00
CA LEU A 542 17.97 43.01 -68.43
C LEU A 542 18.12 41.50 -68.66
N TYR A 543 18.76 41.09 -69.77
CA TYR A 543 19.03 39.69 -70.07
C TYR A 543 20.20 39.09 -69.26
N PHE A 544 21.14 39.92 -68.79
CA PHE A 544 22.32 39.46 -68.06
C PHE A 544 22.09 39.29 -66.54
N PHE A 545 21.00 39.84 -65.99
CA PHE A 545 20.69 39.80 -64.55
C PHE A 545 19.28 39.27 -64.21
N SER A 546 18.64 38.53 -65.13
CA SER A 546 17.42 37.74 -64.86
C SER A 546 17.70 36.25 -64.77
#